data_AF-A0A421EYX1-F1
#
_entry.id   AF-A0A421EYX1-F1
#
_cell.length_a   1.000
_cell.length_b   1.000
_cell.length_c   1.000
_cell.angle_alpha   90.00
_cell.angle_beta   90.00
_cell.angle_gamma   90.00
#
_symmetry.space_group_name_H-M   'P 1'
#
loop_
_entity.id
_entity.type
_entity.pdbx_description
1 polymer ?
#
loop_
_entity_poly.entity_id
_entity_poly.type
_entity_poly.pdbx_seq_one_letter_code
_entity_poly.pdbx_strand_id
1 'polypeptide(L)'
;MNGRACSSGSPVIICSLPSNARSFAHVSDDGEDFFLEDDDDDSFIQYPPVSARVQGRAPNFTAHAVVNGDITDLSLDTYRGQYVVLFFYPKDFTYVCPTEIIAFNDRAEEFKDLNTQLIAVSCDSPESHLAWTRLPRNKGGLGKMDIPIVSDITKLISAKYGVLVEQDGVALRGLFIMDKEGVLQQITINNMPIGRSVDETLRLIKALQFVEEHGEVCPANWQPGDKTIKATPKDSYEYFSTVKEDLEDDDAASLTLIKNKAEFDALIKSGKPVVADFMAPWCGKCAQILPFVEDLAEAHPEVTFAKLDVSIPEVEKIKDKLDVGAYPEFRFFKNGKEVGEKISGYKKSLLKNAVQKLL
;
A
#
# COMPACT_ATOMS: atom_id res chain seq x y z
N MET A 1 79.02 41.63 35.91
CA MET A 1 79.96 40.52 36.20
C MET A 1 79.67 39.44 35.17
N ASN A 2 80.34 39.47 34.01
CA ASN A 2 81.56 38.70 33.66
C ASN A 2 81.31 37.18 33.72
N GLY A 3 81.44 36.39 32.65
CA GLY A 3 82.00 36.66 31.32
C GLY A 3 81.75 35.55 30.27
N ARG A 4 82.16 35.90 29.04
CA ARG A 4 82.40 35.14 27.78
C ARG A 4 83.54 34.09 27.95
N ALA A 5 83.83 33.08 27.10
CA ALA A 5 83.31 32.52 25.84
C ALA A 5 84.11 31.23 25.48
N CYS A 6 83.65 30.52 24.41
CA CYS A 6 84.34 29.57 23.49
C CYS A 6 84.54 28.12 23.98
N SER A 7 84.39 27.03 23.18
CA SER A 7 84.13 26.83 21.74
C SER A 7 83.87 25.33 21.44
N SER A 8 83.29 25.08 20.25
CA SER A 8 83.50 23.93 19.33
C SER A 8 83.01 22.51 19.67
N GLY A 9 82.19 21.95 18.76
CA GLY A 9 82.23 20.52 18.43
C GLY A 9 80.87 19.83 18.37
N SER A 10 80.31 19.67 17.17
CA SER A 10 79.29 18.64 16.87
C SER A 10 79.78 17.24 17.30
N PRO A 11 78.91 16.32 17.75
CA PRO A 11 78.10 15.55 16.79
C PRO A 11 76.65 15.30 17.24
N VAL A 12 75.73 15.47 16.30
CA VAL A 12 74.40 14.84 16.39
C VAL A 12 74.61 13.36 16.06
N ILE A 13 74.54 12.48 17.06
CA ILE A 13 74.40 11.05 16.84
C ILE A 13 72.91 10.73 16.86
N ILE A 14 72.43 10.50 15.65
CA ILE A 14 71.11 10.02 15.27
C ILE A 14 70.99 8.56 15.76
N CYS A 15 69.94 8.29 16.53
CA CYS A 15 69.59 6.92 16.91
C CYS A 15 69.00 6.20 15.69
N SER A 16 69.55 5.02 15.44
CA SER A 16 69.38 4.12 14.32
C SER A 16 67.94 3.65 14.05
N LEU A 17 67.51 3.77 12.79
CA LEU A 17 66.58 2.85 12.15
C LEU A 17 67.19 2.39 10.81
N PRO A 18 67.37 1.08 10.57
CA PRO A 18 67.76 0.55 9.26
C PRO A 18 66.50 0.46 8.37
N SER A 19 66.53 0.48 7.04
CA SER A 19 67.60 0.51 6.06
C SER A 19 66.96 0.71 4.68
N ASN A 20 67.65 1.47 3.83
CA ASN A 20 67.62 1.47 2.37
C ASN A 20 66.40 2.04 1.62
N ALA A 21 66.56 3.32 1.25
CA ALA A 21 66.12 3.84 -0.02
C ALA A 21 66.98 3.29 -1.18
N ARG A 22 66.28 2.81 -2.21
CA ARG A 22 66.57 2.84 -3.66
C ARG A 22 68.03 2.70 -4.15
N SER A 23 68.31 1.56 -4.80
CA SER A 23 69.27 1.47 -5.90
C SER A 23 68.54 1.11 -7.21
N PHE A 24 68.82 1.86 -8.27
CA PHE A 24 68.45 1.57 -9.65
C PHE A 24 69.30 0.41 -10.20
N ALA A 25 68.66 -0.64 -10.73
CA ALA A 25 69.11 -1.66 -11.72
C ALA A 25 68.20 -2.87 -11.51
N HIS A 26 67.63 -3.57 -12.48
CA HIS A 26 68.01 -3.84 -13.86
C HIS A 26 66.71 -4.18 -14.60
N VAL A 27 66.45 -3.59 -15.76
CA VAL A 27 65.46 -4.15 -16.69
C VAL A 27 66.13 -5.38 -17.29
N SER A 28 65.64 -6.57 -16.97
CA SER A 28 65.79 -7.76 -17.80
C SER A 28 64.44 -8.02 -18.44
N ASP A 29 64.41 -7.68 -19.73
CA ASP A 29 63.45 -8.08 -20.72
C ASP A 29 63.46 -9.60 -20.82
N ASP A 30 62.56 -10.26 -20.10
CA ASP A 30 62.13 -11.61 -20.41
C ASP A 30 60.60 -11.57 -20.38
N GLY A 31 60.03 -11.16 -21.52
CA GLY A 31 58.60 -11.13 -21.71
C GLY A 31 58.01 -12.54 -21.62
N GLU A 32 57.33 -12.83 -20.52
CA GLU A 32 56.23 -13.78 -20.46
C GLU A 32 55.13 -13.24 -19.53
N ASP A 33 53.95 -13.05 -20.13
CA ASP A 33 52.62 -12.97 -19.50
C ASP A 33 52.46 -12.18 -18.20
N PHE A 34 52.40 -10.85 -18.33
CA PHE A 34 51.76 -9.97 -17.34
C PHE A 34 50.36 -9.52 -17.80
N PHE A 35 49.62 -10.44 -18.41
CA PHE A 35 48.18 -10.36 -18.56
C PHE A 35 47.61 -11.66 -18.01
N LEU A 36 47.66 -11.81 -16.69
CA LEU A 36 46.66 -12.63 -16.04
C LEU A 36 45.34 -11.88 -16.23
N GLU A 37 44.54 -12.38 -17.16
CA GLU A 37 43.11 -12.16 -17.23
C GLU A 37 42.51 -12.64 -15.90
N ASP A 38 42.54 -11.79 -14.88
CA ASP A 38 41.64 -11.91 -13.73
C ASP A 38 40.25 -11.46 -14.19
N ASP A 39 39.58 -12.33 -14.97
CA ASP A 39 38.19 -12.19 -15.43
C ASP A 39 37.16 -12.40 -14.29
N ASP A 40 37.52 -12.12 -13.03
CA ASP A 40 36.67 -12.28 -11.84
C ASP A 40 36.72 -11.04 -10.89
N ASP A 41 36.89 -9.82 -11.40
CA ASP A 41 36.84 -8.59 -10.57
C ASP A 41 35.40 -8.09 -10.33
N ASP A 42 34.60 -8.93 -9.69
CA ASP A 42 33.32 -8.58 -9.07
C ASP A 42 33.56 -7.79 -7.75
N SER A 43 34.24 -6.64 -7.83
CA SER A 43 34.42 -5.71 -6.71
C SER A 43 33.11 -4.97 -6.37
N PHE A 44 32.03 -5.71 -6.12
CA PHE A 44 30.77 -5.16 -5.64
C PHE A 44 30.92 -4.61 -4.22
N ILE A 45 30.48 -3.37 -4.02
CA ILE A 45 30.36 -2.77 -2.69
C ILE A 45 29.38 -3.62 -1.88
N GLN A 46 29.84 -4.21 -0.78
CA GLN A 46 28.97 -4.99 0.10
C GLN A 46 28.26 -4.08 1.12
N TYR A 47 26.94 -3.97 0.98
CA TYR A 47 26.08 -3.32 1.96
C TYR A 47 25.55 -4.31 3.00
N PRO A 48 25.23 -3.85 4.22
CA PRO A 48 24.64 -4.71 5.24
C PRO A 48 23.25 -5.23 4.78
N PRO A 49 22.85 -6.44 5.23
CA PRO A 49 21.54 -6.97 4.90
C PRO A 49 20.41 -6.13 5.50
N VAL A 50 19.25 -6.18 4.85
CA VAL A 50 18.03 -5.53 5.32
C VAL A 50 17.65 -6.06 6.70
N SER A 51 17.37 -5.14 7.63
CA SER A 51 16.97 -5.46 9.01
C SER A 51 15.67 -4.78 9.45
N ALA A 52 15.16 -3.82 8.68
CA ALA A 52 13.85 -3.21 8.93
C ALA A 52 12.72 -4.21 8.67
N ARG A 53 11.91 -4.46 9.70
CA ARG A 53 10.74 -5.34 9.65
C ARG A 53 9.67 -4.85 10.61
N VAL A 54 8.41 -4.84 10.16
CA VAL A 54 7.25 -4.54 11.02
C VAL A 54 7.22 -5.51 12.21
N GLN A 55 6.86 -5.00 13.40
CA GLN A 55 6.98 -5.65 14.72
C GLN A 55 8.42 -5.85 15.22
N GLY A 56 9.44 -5.52 14.43
CA GLY A 56 10.84 -5.51 14.85
C GLY A 56 11.30 -4.14 15.32
N ARG A 57 12.37 -4.08 16.12
CA ARG A 57 13.03 -2.80 16.43
C ARG A 57 13.58 -2.18 15.14
N ALA A 58 13.37 -0.88 14.98
CA ALA A 58 13.92 -0.13 13.86
C ALA A 58 15.46 -0.18 13.86
N PRO A 59 16.11 -0.35 12.70
CA PRO A 59 17.57 -0.29 12.61
C PRO A 59 18.07 1.07 13.11
N ASN A 60 18.88 1.03 14.16
CA ASN A 60 19.40 2.24 14.79
C ASN A 60 20.53 2.87 13.95
N PHE A 61 20.66 4.20 14.05
CA PHE A 61 21.72 4.96 13.41
C PHE A 61 22.05 6.24 14.19
N THR A 62 23.27 6.74 13.97
CA THR A 62 23.71 8.09 14.32
C THR A 62 24.41 8.67 13.10
N ALA A 63 23.99 9.85 12.66
CA ALA A 63 24.49 10.46 11.43
C ALA A 63 24.37 11.99 11.48
N HIS A 64 25.12 12.67 10.61
CA HIS A 64 25.00 14.11 10.43
C HIS A 64 23.64 14.46 9.82
N ALA A 65 23.02 15.51 10.35
CA ALA A 65 21.74 16.02 9.89
C ALA A 65 21.73 17.55 9.92
N VAL A 66 20.95 18.15 9.02
CA VAL A 66 20.62 19.57 9.10
C VAL A 66 19.43 19.73 10.03
N VAL A 67 19.63 20.45 11.13
CA VAL A 67 18.61 20.72 12.16
C VAL A 67 18.62 22.22 12.42
N ASN A 68 17.46 22.88 12.28
CA ASN A 68 17.32 24.33 12.47
C ASN A 68 18.32 25.19 11.68
N GLY A 69 18.78 24.71 10.51
CA GLY A 69 19.71 25.44 9.65
C GLY A 69 21.19 25.24 9.96
N ASP A 70 21.54 24.35 10.89
CA ASP A 70 22.92 23.98 11.23
C ASP A 70 23.14 22.47 11.06
N ILE A 71 24.39 22.07 10.80
CA ILE A 71 24.78 20.66 10.69
C ILE A 71 25.12 20.15 12.09
N THR A 72 24.45 19.09 12.53
CA THR A 72 24.62 18.49 13.87
C THR A 72 24.53 16.96 13.78
N ASP A 73 24.93 16.26 14.84
CA ASP A 73 24.71 14.81 14.95
C ASP A 73 23.30 14.50 15.46
N LEU A 74 22.62 13.61 14.76
CA LEU A 74 21.30 13.09 15.12
C LEU A 74 21.39 11.58 15.32
N SER A 75 20.85 11.11 16.44
CA SER A 75 20.71 9.68 16.73
C SER A 75 19.23 9.33 16.82
N LEU A 76 18.82 8.22 16.20
CA LEU A 76 17.42 7.80 16.21
C LEU A 76 16.91 7.49 17.64
N ASP A 77 17.80 7.03 18.53
CA ASP A 77 17.45 6.70 19.92
C ASP A 77 17.07 7.94 20.77
N THR A 78 17.42 9.16 20.37
CA THR A 78 17.00 10.37 21.10
C THR A 78 15.49 10.61 20.99
N TYR A 79 14.83 9.95 20.04
CA TYR A 79 13.40 10.03 19.81
C TYR A 79 12.59 8.90 20.48
N ARG A 80 13.15 8.20 21.47
CA ARG A 80 12.36 7.29 22.31
C ARG A 80 11.33 8.07 23.14
N GLY A 81 10.15 7.49 23.32
CA GLY A 81 9.01 8.15 24.00
C GLY A 81 8.10 8.96 23.08
N GLN A 82 8.44 9.09 21.80
CA GLN A 82 7.63 9.72 20.76
C GLN A 82 7.54 8.80 19.54
N TYR A 83 6.47 8.94 18.76
CA TYR A 83 6.39 8.27 17.47
C TYR A 83 7.40 8.91 16.51
N VAL A 84 7.91 8.14 15.55
CA VAL A 84 8.83 8.66 14.53
C VAL A 84 8.36 8.24 13.15
N VAL A 85 8.19 9.21 12.26
CA VAL A 85 8.03 9.00 10.81
C VAL A 85 9.38 9.29 10.16
N LEU A 86 10.08 8.23 9.78
CA LEU A 86 11.34 8.30 9.05
C LEU A 86 11.05 8.07 7.57
N PHE A 87 11.39 9.02 6.71
CA PHE A 87 11.10 8.90 5.29
C PHE A 87 12.32 9.23 4.42
N PHE A 88 12.61 8.30 3.52
CA PHE A 88 13.69 8.39 2.55
C PHE A 88 13.20 9.08 1.28
N TYR A 89 14.09 9.81 0.62
CA TYR A 89 13.86 10.35 -0.71
C TYR A 89 15.13 10.17 -1.59
N PRO A 90 14.98 10.07 -2.93
CA PRO A 90 16.10 9.72 -3.79
C PRO A 90 17.28 10.69 -3.78
N LYS A 91 17.02 11.99 -3.98
CA LYS A 91 18.08 12.98 -4.19
C LYS A 91 17.63 14.42 -4.00
N ASP A 92 18.50 15.23 -3.43
CA ASP A 92 18.40 16.70 -3.38
C ASP A 92 18.32 17.32 -4.79
N PHE A 93 17.73 18.51 -4.89
CA PHE A 93 17.63 19.30 -6.14
C PHE A 93 16.96 18.58 -7.33
N THR A 94 16.03 17.66 -7.04
CA THR A 94 15.18 16.97 -8.04
C THR A 94 13.73 17.48 -8.01
N TYR A 95 12.83 16.83 -8.76
CA TYR A 95 11.49 17.38 -9.05
C TYR A 95 10.40 17.00 -8.05
N VAL A 96 10.28 15.72 -7.67
CA VAL A 96 9.21 15.23 -6.77
C VAL A 96 9.64 15.33 -5.30
N CYS A 97 10.93 15.15 -4.99
CA CYS A 97 11.44 15.21 -3.62
C CYS A 97 11.12 16.50 -2.86
N PRO A 98 11.25 17.73 -3.44
CA PRO A 98 10.92 18.93 -2.69
C PRO A 98 9.43 19.00 -2.35
N THR A 99 8.53 18.48 -3.18
CA THR A 99 7.08 18.54 -2.89
C THR A 99 6.71 17.71 -1.68
N GLU A 100 7.30 16.53 -1.50
CA GLU A 100 7.07 15.68 -0.32
C GLU A 100 7.63 16.31 0.95
N ILE A 101 8.90 16.73 0.93
CA ILE A 101 9.56 17.31 2.11
C ILE A 101 8.83 18.58 2.55
N ILE A 102 8.44 19.44 1.61
CA ILE A 102 7.66 20.65 1.89
C ILE A 102 6.29 20.30 2.46
N ALA A 103 5.57 19.33 1.89
CA ALA A 103 4.23 18.95 2.37
C ALA A 103 4.26 18.39 3.79
N PHE A 104 5.28 17.59 4.13
CA PHE A 104 5.50 17.12 5.50
C PHE A 104 5.90 18.26 6.44
N ASN A 105 6.82 19.14 6.00
CA ASN A 105 7.28 20.26 6.81
C ASN A 105 6.15 21.26 7.13
N ASP A 106 5.33 21.61 6.14
CA ASP A 106 4.22 22.57 6.31
C ASP A 106 3.14 22.06 7.28
N ARG A 107 3.11 20.74 7.52
CA ARG A 107 2.20 20.08 8.47
C ARG A 107 2.91 19.52 9.70
N ALA A 108 4.16 19.90 9.94
CA ALA A 108 4.96 19.37 11.04
C ALA A 108 4.34 19.62 12.42
N GLU A 109 3.58 20.71 12.59
CA GLU A 109 2.84 20.98 13.83
C GLU A 109 1.75 19.93 14.10
N GLU A 110 1.03 19.44 13.09
CA GLU A 110 0.02 18.38 13.27
C GLU A 110 0.65 17.07 13.79
N PHE A 111 1.87 16.74 13.34
CA PHE A 111 2.60 15.58 13.85
C PHE A 111 3.12 15.82 15.27
N LYS A 112 3.60 17.03 15.56
CA LYS A 112 4.07 17.41 16.89
C LYS A 112 2.94 17.33 17.93
N ASP A 113 1.74 17.77 17.59
CA ASP A 113 0.55 17.67 18.45
C ASP A 113 0.17 16.21 18.75
N LEU A 114 0.52 15.30 17.84
CA LEU A 114 0.40 13.84 18.02
C LEU A 114 1.65 13.21 18.66
N ASN A 115 2.54 13.98 19.30
CA ASN A 115 3.79 13.48 19.87
C ASN A 115 4.61 12.63 18.86
N THR A 116 4.72 13.12 17.63
CA THR A 116 5.36 12.44 16.50
C THR A 116 6.45 13.32 15.87
N GLN A 117 7.66 12.77 15.73
CA GLN A 117 8.76 13.41 15.01
C GLN A 117 8.79 12.98 13.54
N LEU A 118 8.94 13.95 12.64
CA LEU A 118 9.24 13.69 11.23
C LEU A 118 10.76 13.76 10.99
N ILE A 119 11.33 12.84 10.22
CA ILE A 119 12.76 12.85 9.85
C ILE A 119 12.90 12.47 8.37
N ALA A 120 13.51 13.36 7.58
CA ALA A 120 13.83 13.09 6.18
C ALA A 120 15.24 12.49 6.05
N VAL A 121 15.47 11.58 5.10
CA VAL A 121 16.78 10.96 4.85
C VAL A 121 17.06 10.84 3.35
N SER A 122 18.29 11.13 2.93
CA SER A 122 18.77 10.73 1.61
C SER A 122 20.28 10.46 1.61
N CYS A 123 20.81 9.99 0.48
CA CYS A 123 22.22 9.67 0.34
C CYS A 123 23.12 10.89 0.05
N ASP A 124 22.56 12.11 0.00
CA ASP A 124 23.32 13.34 -0.22
C ASP A 124 24.07 13.78 1.05
N SER A 125 25.04 14.70 0.92
CA SER A 125 25.86 15.19 2.03
C SER A 125 25.10 16.21 2.90
N PRO A 126 25.49 16.42 4.18
CA PRO A 126 24.82 17.41 5.01
C PRO A 126 25.00 18.85 4.48
N GLU A 127 26.09 19.13 3.76
CA GLU A 127 26.29 20.43 3.07
C GLU A 127 25.31 20.62 1.92
N SER A 128 24.98 19.55 1.18
CA SER A 128 23.96 19.58 0.13
C SER A 128 22.60 19.94 0.72
N HIS A 129 22.19 19.27 1.81
CA HIS A 129 20.95 19.58 2.51
C HIS A 129 20.92 21.04 2.99
N LEU A 130 22.03 21.52 3.58
CA LEU A 130 22.12 22.89 4.08
C LEU A 130 22.01 23.92 2.94
N ALA A 131 22.64 23.66 1.80
CA ALA A 131 22.49 24.49 0.62
C ALA A 131 21.04 24.48 0.09
N TRP A 132 20.38 23.32 0.11
CA TRP A 132 19.02 23.16 -0.40
C TRP A 132 17.95 23.85 0.47
N THR A 133 18.12 23.83 1.80
CA THR A 133 17.27 24.58 2.73
C THR A 133 17.41 26.10 2.60
N ARG A 134 18.59 26.59 2.18
CA ARG A 134 18.81 28.02 1.90
C ARG A 134 18.23 28.47 0.56
N LEU A 135 17.96 27.54 -0.35
CA LEU A 135 17.36 27.85 -1.64
C LEU A 135 15.84 28.11 -1.46
N PRO A 136 15.28 29.19 -2.03
CA PRO A 136 13.84 29.46 -1.97
C PRO A 136 13.00 28.41 -2.71
N ARG A 137 11.79 28.15 -2.20
CA ARG A 137 10.84 27.19 -2.79
C ARG A 137 10.48 27.46 -4.25
N ASN A 138 10.33 28.74 -4.63
CA ASN A 138 10.05 29.13 -6.02
C ASN A 138 11.21 28.88 -7.00
N LYS A 139 12.38 28.46 -6.50
CA LYS A 139 13.53 28.03 -7.30
C LYS A 139 13.82 26.52 -7.13
N GLY A 140 12.87 25.75 -6.61
CA GLY A 140 13.03 24.32 -6.35
C GLY A 140 13.82 23.99 -5.08
N GLY A 141 14.01 24.96 -4.19
CA GLY A 141 14.57 24.73 -2.85
C GLY A 141 13.53 24.32 -1.82
N LEU A 142 13.98 24.05 -0.58
CA LEU A 142 13.07 23.69 0.51
C LEU A 142 12.61 24.93 1.32
N GLY A 143 13.46 25.94 1.43
CA GLY A 143 13.28 27.05 2.37
C GLY A 143 13.49 26.62 3.82
N LYS A 144 12.94 27.40 4.77
CA LYS A 144 13.01 27.10 6.20
C LYS A 144 12.39 25.73 6.48
N MET A 145 13.15 24.84 7.11
CA MET A 145 12.70 23.52 7.56
C MET A 145 12.66 23.46 9.09
N ASP A 146 11.57 22.90 9.61
CA ASP A 146 11.35 22.58 11.01
C ASP A 146 11.59 21.08 11.30
N ILE A 147 11.77 20.28 10.24
CA ILE A 147 12.12 18.86 10.33
C ILE A 147 13.61 18.64 10.03
N PRO A 148 14.28 17.70 10.74
CA PRO A 148 15.64 17.32 10.44
C PRO A 148 15.77 16.59 9.10
N ILE A 149 16.87 16.85 8.39
CA ILE A 149 17.24 16.15 7.15
C ILE A 149 18.58 15.44 7.38
N VAL A 150 18.54 14.12 7.45
CA VAL A 150 19.68 13.24 7.74
C VAL A 150 20.43 12.89 6.45
N SER A 151 21.75 13.01 6.52
CA SER A 151 22.66 12.56 5.47
C SER A 151 23.08 11.10 5.70
N ASP A 152 22.76 10.25 4.74
CA ASP A 152 23.24 8.87 4.64
C ASP A 152 24.30 8.73 3.55
N ILE A 153 25.35 9.55 3.61
CA ILE A 153 26.41 9.56 2.58
C ILE A 153 27.04 8.18 2.36
N THR A 154 27.11 7.37 3.43
CA THR A 154 27.64 5.99 3.44
C THR A 154 26.68 4.95 2.88
N LYS A 155 25.40 5.30 2.69
CA LYS A 155 24.30 4.42 2.22
C LYS A 155 23.97 3.26 3.16
N LEU A 156 24.59 3.20 4.34
CA LEU A 156 24.39 2.13 5.31
C LEU A 156 23.01 2.19 5.96
N ILE A 157 22.44 3.39 6.13
CA ILE A 157 21.10 3.54 6.70
C ILE A 157 20.08 3.02 5.68
N SER A 158 20.16 3.51 4.43
CA SER A 158 19.29 3.12 3.32
C SER A 158 19.34 1.61 3.05
N ALA A 159 20.53 0.99 3.15
CA ALA A 159 20.70 -0.45 3.03
C ALA A 159 20.00 -1.23 4.16
N LYS A 160 20.21 -0.85 5.43
CA LYS A 160 19.55 -1.50 6.59
C LYS A 160 18.03 -1.40 6.54
N TYR A 161 17.52 -0.29 6.01
CA TYR A 161 16.08 -0.07 5.81
C TYR A 161 15.54 -0.70 4.52
N GLY A 162 16.39 -1.29 3.68
CA GLY A 162 15.98 -2.01 2.47
C GLY A 162 15.45 -1.13 1.36
N VAL A 163 15.90 0.12 1.30
CA VAL A 163 15.44 1.12 0.32
C VAL A 163 16.55 1.58 -0.61
N LEU A 164 17.80 1.14 -0.41
CA LEU A 164 18.92 1.49 -1.27
C LEU A 164 18.79 0.82 -2.64
N VAL A 165 18.85 1.61 -3.71
CA VAL A 165 19.12 1.15 -5.08
C VAL A 165 20.62 1.21 -5.29
N GLU A 166 21.31 0.08 -5.12
CA GLU A 166 22.77 0.02 -5.10
C GLU A 166 23.41 0.53 -6.40
N GLN A 167 22.81 0.20 -7.55
CA GLN A 167 23.27 0.59 -8.88
C GLN A 167 23.24 2.11 -9.09
N ASP A 168 22.25 2.78 -8.52
CA ASP A 168 22.05 4.23 -8.68
C ASP A 168 22.62 5.03 -7.49
N GLY A 169 22.95 4.35 -6.38
CA GLY A 169 23.45 4.97 -5.16
C GLY A 169 22.44 5.87 -4.44
N VAL A 170 21.14 5.66 -4.67
CA VAL A 170 20.03 6.48 -4.11
C VAL A 170 19.03 5.61 -3.36
N ALA A 171 18.24 6.22 -2.48
CA ALA A 171 17.14 5.54 -1.80
C ALA A 171 15.83 5.62 -2.61
N LEU A 172 15.03 4.55 -2.59
CA LEU A 172 13.62 4.58 -2.96
C LEU A 172 12.83 5.47 -1.99
N ARG A 173 11.58 5.77 -2.34
CA ARG A 173 10.65 6.55 -1.49
C ARG A 173 10.06 5.67 -0.38
N GLY A 174 10.91 5.23 0.54
CA GLY A 174 10.52 4.47 1.72
C GLY A 174 10.07 5.38 2.86
N LEU A 175 8.98 5.04 3.54
CA LEU A 175 8.47 5.70 4.74
C LEU A 175 8.25 4.62 5.81
N PHE A 176 8.71 4.91 7.02
CA PHE A 176 8.70 4.00 8.15
C PHE A 176 8.06 4.71 9.33
N ILE A 177 7.05 4.10 9.92
CA ILE A 177 6.42 4.59 11.15
C ILE A 177 6.89 3.72 12.31
N MET A 178 7.44 4.37 13.33
CA MET A 178 7.92 3.76 14.57
C MET A 178 7.09 4.25 15.76
N ASP A 179 6.82 3.36 16.71
CA ASP A 179 6.22 3.72 17.99
C ASP A 179 7.24 4.29 19.00
N LYS A 180 6.75 4.60 20.21
CA LYS A 180 7.51 5.23 21.30
C LYS A 180 8.69 4.36 21.77
N GLU A 181 8.57 3.04 21.65
CA GLU A 181 9.58 2.06 22.02
C GLU A 181 10.64 1.85 20.93
N GLY A 182 10.37 2.37 19.72
CA GLY A 182 11.22 2.22 18.55
C GLY A 182 10.96 0.96 17.74
N VAL A 183 9.77 0.38 17.86
CA VAL A 183 9.33 -0.76 17.05
C VAL A 183 8.68 -0.24 15.78
N LEU A 184 9.02 -0.84 14.64
CA LEU A 184 8.43 -0.50 13.36
C LEU A 184 6.99 -1.01 13.29
N GLN A 185 6.06 -0.10 13.07
CA GLN A 185 4.63 -0.39 12.97
C GLN A 185 4.14 -0.44 11.52
N GLN A 186 4.76 0.34 10.63
CA GLN A 186 4.31 0.45 9.23
C GLN A 186 5.47 0.78 8.30
N ILE A 187 5.42 0.24 7.06
CA ILE A 187 6.38 0.51 5.99
C ILE A 187 5.62 0.76 4.68
N THR A 188 5.87 1.91 4.04
CA THR A 188 5.41 2.22 2.67
C THR A 188 6.63 2.43 1.78
N ILE A 189 6.73 1.73 0.65
CA ILE A 189 7.81 1.96 -0.32
C ILE A 189 7.19 2.25 -1.68
N ASN A 190 7.38 3.48 -2.16
CA ASN A 190 6.97 3.88 -3.49
C ASN A 190 8.14 3.80 -4.47
N ASN A 191 7.83 3.51 -5.73
CA ASN A 191 8.77 3.72 -6.84
C ASN A 191 9.09 5.23 -6.98
N MET A 192 10.23 5.55 -7.59
CA MET A 192 10.77 6.91 -7.70
C MET A 192 9.81 7.98 -8.29
N PRO A 193 8.95 7.72 -9.29
CA PRO A 193 8.12 8.77 -9.88
C PRO A 193 6.84 9.08 -9.08
N ILE A 194 6.52 8.32 -8.04
CA ILE A 194 5.22 8.39 -7.34
C ILE A 194 5.41 8.96 -5.92
N GLY A 195 4.90 10.17 -5.68
CA GLY A 195 4.90 10.78 -4.34
C GLY A 195 3.97 10.08 -3.35
N ARG A 196 4.25 10.25 -2.05
CA ARG A 196 3.45 9.73 -0.94
C ARG A 196 2.37 10.72 -0.50
N SER A 197 1.43 10.21 0.29
CA SER A 197 0.36 11.01 0.92
C SER A 197 0.68 11.31 2.38
N VAL A 198 0.68 12.60 2.74
CA VAL A 198 0.81 13.05 4.13
C VAL A 198 -0.44 12.71 4.94
N ASP A 199 -1.62 12.79 4.31
CA ASP A 199 -2.91 12.45 4.95
C ASP A 199 -2.97 10.99 5.37
N GLU A 200 -2.51 10.08 4.52
CA GLU A 200 -2.46 8.66 4.89
C GLU A 200 -1.48 8.40 6.02
N THR A 201 -0.35 9.12 6.03
CA THR A 201 0.63 9.02 7.12
C THR A 201 0.01 9.48 8.44
N LEU A 202 -0.71 10.60 8.46
CA LEU A 202 -1.43 11.08 9.64
C LEU A 202 -2.54 10.12 10.08
N ARG A 203 -3.30 9.55 9.14
CA ARG A 203 -4.33 8.57 9.44
C ARG A 203 -3.74 7.34 10.14
N LEU A 204 -2.61 6.83 9.65
CA LEU A 204 -1.91 5.69 10.24
C LEU A 204 -1.39 5.99 11.65
N ILE A 205 -0.80 7.17 11.88
CA ILE A 205 -0.36 7.58 13.24
C ILE A 205 -1.55 7.61 14.21
N LYS A 206 -2.66 8.24 13.80
CA LYS A 206 -3.88 8.31 14.64
C LYS A 206 -4.47 6.93 14.91
N ALA A 207 -4.43 6.03 13.92
CA ALA A 207 -4.89 4.66 14.09
C ALA A 207 -4.01 3.88 15.09
N LEU A 208 -2.69 4.00 14.99
CA LEU A 208 -1.76 3.36 15.92
C LEU A 208 -1.97 3.83 17.36
N GLN A 209 -2.11 5.15 17.56
CA GLN A 209 -2.38 5.73 18.87
C GLN A 209 -3.74 5.30 19.43
N PHE A 210 -4.76 5.22 18.57
CA PHE A 210 -6.08 4.75 18.97
C PHE A 210 -6.03 3.30 19.47
N VAL A 211 -5.35 2.41 18.73
CA VAL A 211 -5.18 0.99 19.11
C VAL A 211 -4.38 0.87 20.41
N GLU A 212 -3.32 1.67 20.58
CA GLU A 212 -2.51 1.70 21.81
C GLU A 212 -3.35 2.11 23.04
N GLU A 213 -4.21 3.11 22.88
CA GLU A 213 -5.03 3.65 23.98
C GLU A 213 -6.26 2.79 24.32
N HIS A 214 -6.94 2.24 23.31
CA HIS A 214 -8.25 1.59 23.49
C HIS A 214 -8.18 0.06 23.45
N GLY A 215 -7.14 -0.53 22.86
CA GLY A 215 -7.03 -1.99 22.69
C GLY A 215 -8.01 -2.60 21.68
N GLU A 216 -8.72 -1.76 20.92
CA GLU A 216 -9.58 -2.16 19.79
C GLU A 216 -8.79 -2.11 18.48
N VAL A 217 -9.32 -2.72 17.41
CA VAL A 217 -8.69 -2.69 16.08
C VAL A 217 -9.45 -1.79 15.10
N CYS A 218 -8.69 -1.11 14.24
CA CYS A 218 -9.23 -0.22 13.21
C CYS A 218 -9.54 -1.00 11.92
N PRO A 219 -10.77 -0.92 11.39
CA PRO A 219 -11.15 -1.48 10.09
C PRO A 219 -10.40 -0.85 8.89
N ALA A 220 -10.62 -1.41 7.71
CA ALA A 220 -10.16 -0.82 6.46
C ALA A 220 -10.73 0.60 6.27
N ASN A 221 -9.90 1.51 5.75
CA ASN A 221 -10.23 2.93 5.51
C ASN A 221 -10.63 3.73 6.76
N TRP A 222 -10.42 3.20 7.97
CA TRP A 222 -10.77 3.87 9.22
C TRP A 222 -10.16 5.27 9.33
N GLN A 223 -10.98 6.22 9.74
CA GLN A 223 -10.64 7.59 10.12
C GLN A 223 -11.03 7.85 11.59
N PRO A 224 -10.44 8.86 12.25
CA PRO A 224 -10.85 9.25 13.60
C PRO A 224 -12.36 9.52 13.69
N GLY A 225 -13.05 8.79 14.57
CA GLY A 225 -14.50 8.87 14.76
C GLY A 225 -15.29 7.73 14.09
N ASP A 226 -14.66 6.95 13.20
CA ASP A 226 -15.29 5.76 12.62
C ASP A 226 -15.39 4.62 13.63
N LYS A 227 -16.31 3.69 13.35
CA LYS A 227 -16.50 2.49 14.16
C LYS A 227 -15.26 1.59 14.16
N THR A 228 -15.02 0.95 15.27
CA THR A 228 -13.87 0.07 15.56
C THR A 228 -14.36 -1.33 15.94
N ILE A 229 -13.42 -2.28 16.06
CA ILE A 229 -13.74 -3.68 16.35
C ILE A 229 -13.05 -4.10 17.64
N LYS A 230 -13.81 -4.59 18.61
CA LYS A 230 -13.24 -5.29 19.77
C LYS A 230 -12.71 -6.65 19.32
N ALA A 231 -11.43 -6.92 19.58
CA ALA A 231 -10.71 -8.08 19.05
C ALA A 231 -11.03 -9.40 19.79
N THR A 232 -12.31 -9.69 20.03
CA THR A 232 -12.79 -10.99 20.52
C THR A 232 -13.88 -11.55 19.58
N PRO A 233 -13.98 -12.88 19.43
CA PRO A 233 -14.98 -13.47 18.54
C PRO A 233 -16.42 -13.03 18.85
N LYS A 234 -16.76 -12.81 20.13
CA LYS A 234 -18.12 -12.43 20.53
C LYS A 234 -18.39 -10.94 20.39
N ASP A 235 -17.43 -10.11 20.79
CA ASP A 235 -17.62 -8.67 20.81
C ASP A 235 -17.50 -8.06 19.41
N SER A 236 -16.79 -8.72 18.50
CA SER A 236 -16.69 -8.28 17.10
C SER A 236 -18.03 -8.28 16.35
N TYR A 237 -19.03 -9.06 16.80
CA TYR A 237 -20.37 -9.05 16.21
C TYR A 237 -21.07 -7.69 16.36
N GLU A 238 -20.72 -6.89 17.37
CA GLU A 238 -21.22 -5.51 17.51
C GLU A 238 -20.90 -4.69 16.25
N TYR A 239 -19.66 -4.77 15.77
CA TYR A 239 -19.23 -4.10 14.55
C TYR A 239 -19.89 -4.72 13.29
N PHE A 240 -19.77 -6.04 13.12
CA PHE A 240 -20.20 -6.73 11.90
C PHE A 240 -21.72 -6.68 11.69
N SER A 241 -22.52 -6.59 12.76
CA SER A 241 -23.97 -6.37 12.64
C SER A 241 -24.34 -5.04 11.99
N THR A 242 -23.40 -4.08 11.94
CA THR A 242 -23.59 -2.76 11.35
C THR A 242 -23.02 -2.63 9.95
N VAL A 243 -22.20 -3.60 9.53
CA VAL A 243 -21.78 -3.75 8.14
C VAL A 243 -23.00 -4.32 7.42
N LYS A 244 -23.53 -3.58 6.45
CA LYS A 244 -24.56 -4.14 5.58
C LYS A 244 -23.95 -5.36 4.91
N GLU A 245 -24.62 -6.51 4.97
CA GLU A 245 -24.35 -7.52 3.98
C GLU A 245 -24.63 -6.84 2.65
N ASP A 246 -23.59 -6.70 1.82
CA ASP A 246 -23.76 -6.60 0.39
C ASP A 246 -24.37 -7.95 -0.05
N LEU A 247 -25.62 -8.19 0.34
CA LEU A 247 -26.54 -8.79 -0.58
C LEU A 247 -26.42 -7.89 -1.78
N GLU A 248 -25.76 -8.39 -2.82
CA GLU A 248 -25.81 -7.82 -4.14
C GLU A 248 -27.29 -7.47 -4.37
N ASP A 249 -27.62 -6.19 -4.17
CA ASP A 249 -28.85 -5.63 -4.69
C ASP A 249 -28.67 -5.84 -6.19
N ASP A 250 -29.40 -6.84 -6.67
CA ASP A 250 -29.70 -7.23 -8.05
C ASP A 250 -30.34 -6.02 -8.81
N ASP A 251 -29.78 -4.83 -8.65
CA ASP A 251 -30.07 -3.61 -9.42
C ASP A 251 -29.29 -3.64 -10.76
N ALA A 252 -28.90 -4.83 -11.23
CA ALA A 252 -28.77 -5.11 -12.64
C ALA A 252 -30.18 -5.18 -13.25
N ALA A 253 -30.69 -4.01 -13.59
CA ALA A 253 -31.92 -3.75 -14.29
C ALA A 253 -32.30 -4.83 -15.33
N SER A 254 -33.29 -5.67 -15.01
CA SER A 254 -34.29 -6.22 -15.97
C SER A 254 -35.20 -7.31 -15.36
N LEU A 255 -34.79 -7.95 -14.27
CA LEU A 255 -35.57 -9.03 -13.63
C LEU A 255 -36.40 -8.52 -12.45
N THR A 256 -37.70 -8.78 -12.47
CA THR A 256 -38.61 -8.40 -11.38
C THR A 256 -38.65 -9.52 -10.34
N LEU A 257 -38.10 -9.30 -9.15
CA LEU A 257 -38.21 -10.25 -8.04
C LEU A 257 -39.64 -10.25 -7.47
N ILE A 258 -40.28 -11.41 -7.46
CA ILE A 258 -41.64 -11.60 -6.93
C ILE A 258 -41.55 -12.28 -5.56
N LYS A 259 -42.03 -11.59 -4.52
CA LYS A 259 -41.91 -12.04 -3.13
C LYS A 259 -43.17 -12.69 -2.60
N ASN A 260 -44.33 -12.42 -3.21
CA ASN A 260 -45.60 -12.96 -2.75
C ASN A 260 -46.60 -13.23 -3.89
N LYS A 261 -47.67 -13.96 -3.55
CA LYS A 261 -48.72 -14.34 -4.50
C LYS A 261 -49.50 -13.15 -5.06
N ALA A 262 -49.66 -12.06 -4.30
CA ALA A 262 -50.41 -10.90 -4.77
C ALA A 262 -49.66 -10.18 -5.90
N GLU A 263 -48.35 -10.03 -5.76
CA GLU A 263 -47.44 -9.49 -6.79
C GLU A 263 -47.47 -10.36 -8.06
N PHE A 264 -47.39 -11.69 -7.91
CA PHE A 264 -47.46 -12.62 -9.03
C PHE A 264 -48.79 -12.53 -9.81
N ASP A 265 -49.91 -12.55 -9.08
CA ASP A 265 -51.25 -12.48 -9.66
C ASP A 265 -51.49 -11.12 -10.35
N ALA A 266 -50.94 -10.03 -9.80
CA ALA A 266 -51.00 -8.70 -10.40
C ALA A 266 -50.15 -8.62 -11.68
N LEU A 267 -48.95 -9.20 -11.66
CA LEU A 267 -48.03 -9.20 -12.79
C LEU A 267 -48.63 -9.95 -14.00
N ILE A 268 -49.20 -11.13 -13.77
CA ILE A 268 -49.84 -11.94 -14.81
C ILE A 268 -51.08 -11.25 -15.41
N LYS A 269 -51.76 -10.39 -14.64
CA LYS A 269 -52.93 -9.62 -15.08
C LYS A 269 -52.58 -8.26 -15.70
N SER A 270 -51.30 -7.86 -15.69
CA SER A 270 -50.85 -6.56 -16.21
C SER A 270 -51.01 -6.38 -17.72
N GLY A 271 -51.26 -7.48 -18.46
CA GLY A 271 -51.45 -7.49 -19.91
C GLY A 271 -50.15 -7.65 -20.72
N LYS A 272 -48.98 -7.48 -20.10
CA LYS A 272 -47.69 -7.81 -20.74
C LYS A 272 -47.44 -9.33 -20.70
N PRO A 273 -46.73 -9.91 -21.69
CA PRO A 273 -46.22 -11.27 -21.57
C PRO A 273 -45.23 -11.39 -20.40
N VAL A 274 -45.32 -12.47 -19.63
CA VAL A 274 -44.50 -12.70 -18.44
C VAL A 274 -43.79 -14.03 -18.56
N VAL A 275 -42.49 -14.05 -18.27
CA VAL A 275 -41.68 -15.25 -18.09
C VAL A 275 -41.44 -15.41 -16.59
N ALA A 276 -42.00 -16.44 -15.98
CA ALA A 276 -41.80 -16.77 -14.58
C ALA A 276 -40.65 -17.77 -14.45
N ASP A 277 -39.51 -17.32 -13.93
CA ASP A 277 -38.32 -18.12 -13.63
C ASP A 277 -38.36 -18.62 -12.18
N PHE A 278 -38.68 -19.90 -11.99
CA PHE A 278 -38.63 -20.56 -10.70
C PHE A 278 -37.20 -21.04 -10.44
N MET A 279 -36.55 -20.40 -9.47
CA MET A 279 -35.16 -20.63 -9.15
C MET A 279 -34.96 -20.81 -7.64
N ALA A 280 -33.81 -21.36 -7.26
CA ALA A 280 -33.38 -21.48 -5.87
C ALA A 280 -31.94 -20.94 -5.71
N PRO A 281 -31.59 -20.25 -4.62
CA PRO A 281 -30.24 -19.74 -4.38
C PRO A 281 -29.19 -20.85 -4.36
N TRP A 282 -29.56 -22.03 -3.85
CA TRP A 282 -28.69 -23.22 -3.80
C TRP A 282 -28.63 -24.03 -5.10
N CYS A 283 -29.26 -23.56 -6.18
CA CYS A 283 -29.30 -24.27 -7.47
C CYS A 283 -28.18 -23.76 -8.40
N GLY A 284 -27.09 -24.53 -8.52
CA GLY A 284 -25.97 -24.18 -9.40
C GLY A 284 -26.35 -24.02 -10.88
N LYS A 285 -27.34 -24.77 -11.39
CA LYS A 285 -27.84 -24.60 -12.77
C LYS A 285 -28.62 -23.30 -12.98
N CYS A 286 -29.22 -22.77 -11.91
CA CYS A 286 -29.94 -21.50 -11.92
C CYS A 286 -28.93 -20.35 -12.04
N ALA A 287 -27.85 -20.39 -11.25
CA ALA A 287 -26.73 -19.44 -11.39
C ALA A 287 -26.09 -19.49 -12.79
N GLN A 288 -25.97 -20.67 -13.40
CA GLN A 288 -25.41 -20.80 -14.75
C GLN A 288 -26.29 -20.15 -15.84
N ILE A 289 -27.62 -20.21 -15.74
CA ILE A 289 -28.53 -19.69 -16.77
C ILE A 289 -28.80 -18.21 -16.62
N LEU A 290 -28.65 -17.68 -15.41
CA LEU A 290 -28.99 -16.30 -15.06
C LEU A 290 -28.45 -15.26 -16.06
N PRO A 291 -27.17 -15.26 -16.46
CA PRO A 291 -26.66 -14.25 -17.41
C PRO A 291 -27.41 -14.27 -18.76
N PHE A 292 -27.85 -15.45 -19.20
CA PHE A 292 -28.61 -15.58 -20.44
C PHE A 292 -30.07 -15.14 -20.30
N VAL A 293 -30.65 -15.25 -19.10
CA VAL A 293 -31.99 -14.74 -18.82
C VAL A 293 -31.96 -13.21 -18.77
N GLU A 294 -30.93 -12.63 -18.18
CA GLU A 294 -30.69 -11.17 -18.16
C GLU A 294 -30.50 -10.63 -19.58
N ASP A 295 -29.63 -11.24 -20.40
CA ASP A 295 -29.46 -10.88 -21.81
C ASP A 295 -30.79 -10.93 -22.59
N LEU A 296 -31.65 -11.91 -22.31
CA LEU A 296 -32.97 -12.03 -22.94
C LEU A 296 -33.95 -10.96 -22.45
N ALA A 297 -33.91 -10.61 -21.17
CA ALA A 297 -34.75 -9.58 -20.59
C ALA A 297 -34.38 -8.18 -21.10
N GLU A 298 -33.09 -7.92 -21.29
CA GLU A 298 -32.59 -6.69 -21.92
C GLU A 298 -32.95 -6.62 -23.41
N ALA A 299 -32.84 -7.74 -24.14
CA ALA A 299 -33.17 -7.81 -25.57
C ALA A 299 -34.67 -7.69 -25.87
N HIS A 300 -35.55 -7.98 -24.89
CA HIS A 300 -37.00 -8.03 -25.05
C HIS A 300 -37.74 -7.24 -23.95
N PRO A 301 -37.64 -5.90 -23.93
CA PRO A 301 -38.27 -5.05 -22.91
C PRO A 301 -39.82 -5.13 -22.90
N GLU A 302 -40.42 -5.67 -23.96
CA GLU A 302 -41.84 -5.98 -24.07
C GLU A 302 -42.29 -7.18 -23.22
N VAL A 303 -41.36 -8.06 -22.82
CA VAL A 303 -41.61 -9.22 -21.96
C VAL A 303 -41.09 -8.94 -20.56
N THR A 304 -41.89 -9.21 -19.53
CA THR A 304 -41.44 -9.09 -18.14
C THR A 304 -40.90 -10.41 -17.63
N PHE A 305 -39.62 -10.44 -17.25
CA PHE A 305 -39.00 -11.59 -16.62
C PHE A 305 -39.14 -11.48 -15.10
N ALA A 306 -39.87 -12.42 -14.51
CA ALA A 306 -40.15 -12.49 -13.09
C ALA A 306 -39.27 -13.57 -12.45
N LYS A 307 -38.46 -13.18 -11.46
CA LYS A 307 -37.65 -14.10 -10.66
C LYS A 307 -38.47 -14.56 -9.46
N LEU A 308 -38.72 -15.87 -9.36
CA LEU A 308 -39.44 -16.51 -8.26
C LEU A 308 -38.48 -17.40 -7.48
N ASP A 309 -37.98 -16.87 -6.37
CA ASP A 309 -37.10 -17.60 -5.46
C ASP A 309 -37.91 -18.53 -4.55
N VAL A 310 -37.77 -19.84 -4.75
CA VAL A 310 -38.50 -20.86 -3.95
C VAL A 310 -38.01 -21.00 -2.51
N SER A 311 -36.93 -20.32 -2.12
CA SER A 311 -36.52 -20.20 -0.71
C SER A 311 -37.44 -19.30 0.10
N ILE A 312 -38.23 -18.45 -0.58
CA ILE A 312 -39.24 -17.60 0.04
C ILE A 312 -40.51 -18.44 0.30
N PRO A 313 -40.99 -18.57 1.56
CA PRO A 313 -42.14 -19.42 1.91
C PRO A 313 -43.44 -19.10 1.13
N GLU A 314 -43.64 -17.84 0.77
CA GLU A 314 -44.78 -17.37 -0.01
C GLU A 314 -44.70 -17.82 -1.48
N VAL A 315 -43.49 -17.92 -2.03
CA VAL A 315 -43.23 -18.37 -3.40
C VAL A 315 -43.30 -19.89 -3.48
N GLU A 316 -42.90 -20.60 -2.44
CA GLU A 316 -43.05 -22.06 -2.34
C GLU A 316 -44.52 -22.49 -2.55
N LYS A 317 -45.48 -21.74 -1.97
CA LYS A 317 -46.92 -21.96 -2.20
C LYS A 317 -47.35 -21.76 -3.66
N ILE A 318 -46.69 -20.86 -4.39
CA ILE A 318 -46.94 -20.62 -5.82
C ILE A 318 -46.40 -21.79 -6.64
N LYS A 319 -45.18 -22.23 -6.33
CA LYS A 319 -44.53 -23.40 -6.93
C LYS A 319 -45.38 -24.67 -6.75
N ASP A 320 -45.89 -24.93 -5.56
CA ASP A 320 -46.73 -26.10 -5.30
C ASP A 320 -48.06 -26.04 -6.08
N LYS A 321 -48.64 -24.84 -6.24
CA LYS A 321 -49.88 -24.66 -7.04
C LYS A 321 -49.66 -24.87 -8.54
N LEU A 322 -48.47 -24.57 -9.05
CA LEU A 322 -48.10 -24.69 -10.47
C LEU A 322 -47.37 -26.00 -10.80
N ASP A 323 -47.23 -26.90 -9.81
CA ASP A 323 -46.58 -28.20 -9.92
C ASP A 323 -45.16 -28.09 -10.53
N VAL A 324 -44.35 -27.18 -9.97
CA VAL A 324 -42.96 -26.95 -10.37
C VAL A 324 -42.06 -27.92 -9.61
N GLY A 325 -41.44 -28.86 -10.33
CA GLY A 325 -40.67 -29.97 -9.73
C GLY A 325 -39.16 -29.95 -10.00
N ALA A 326 -38.67 -29.02 -10.83
CA ALA A 326 -37.25 -28.91 -11.17
C ALA A 326 -36.83 -27.45 -11.28
N TYR A 327 -35.56 -27.16 -11.03
CA TYR A 327 -35.00 -25.80 -11.10
C TYR A 327 -33.74 -25.77 -11.99
N PRO A 328 -33.52 -24.71 -12.79
CA PRO A 328 -34.48 -23.64 -13.08
C PRO A 328 -35.67 -24.17 -13.89
N GLU A 329 -36.87 -23.63 -13.68
CA GLU A 329 -38.04 -23.91 -14.52
C GLU A 329 -38.74 -22.63 -14.94
N PHE A 330 -38.97 -22.49 -16.24
CA PHE A 330 -39.57 -21.31 -16.84
C PHE A 330 -41.01 -21.61 -17.25
N ARG A 331 -41.93 -20.75 -16.80
CA ARG A 331 -43.35 -20.74 -17.20
C ARG A 331 -43.67 -19.44 -17.92
N PHE A 332 -44.59 -19.51 -18.87
CA PHE A 332 -44.88 -18.38 -19.74
C PHE A 332 -46.35 -18.00 -19.66
N PHE A 333 -46.63 -16.70 -19.50
CA PHE A 333 -47.98 -16.19 -19.34
C PHE A 333 -48.26 -15.06 -20.33
N LYS A 334 -49.45 -15.05 -20.92
CA LYS A 334 -49.95 -13.96 -21.78
C LYS A 334 -51.43 -13.73 -21.45
N ASN A 335 -51.81 -12.47 -21.19
CA ASN A 335 -53.18 -12.07 -20.86
C ASN A 335 -53.82 -12.88 -19.71
N GLY A 336 -53.08 -13.12 -18.63
CA GLY A 336 -53.62 -13.82 -17.47
C GLY A 336 -53.63 -15.34 -17.55
N LYS A 337 -53.19 -15.94 -18.66
CA LYS A 337 -53.20 -17.39 -18.89
C LYS A 337 -51.82 -17.93 -19.18
N GLU A 338 -51.52 -19.12 -18.67
CA GLU A 338 -50.31 -19.86 -19.02
C GLU A 338 -50.38 -20.30 -20.49
N VAL A 339 -49.30 -20.08 -21.24
CA VAL A 339 -49.19 -20.36 -22.66
C VAL A 339 -47.86 -21.08 -22.95
N GLY A 340 -47.84 -21.96 -23.95
CA GLY A 340 -46.63 -22.69 -24.32
C GLY A 340 -46.30 -23.88 -23.40
N GLU A 341 -45.18 -24.55 -23.70
CA GLU A 341 -44.68 -25.67 -22.89
C GLU A 341 -43.74 -25.17 -21.80
N LYS A 342 -43.81 -25.78 -20.61
CA LYS A 342 -42.86 -25.53 -19.52
C LYS A 342 -41.45 -25.94 -19.93
N ILE A 343 -40.45 -25.13 -19.60
CA ILE A 343 -39.05 -25.42 -19.87
C ILE A 343 -38.34 -25.63 -18.54
N SER A 344 -37.91 -26.86 -18.28
CA SER A 344 -37.10 -27.21 -17.11
C SER A 344 -35.63 -27.42 -17.48
N GLY A 345 -34.76 -26.91 -16.61
CA GLY A 345 -33.30 -26.99 -16.70
C GLY A 345 -32.65 -25.96 -17.62
N TYR A 346 -31.35 -26.15 -17.82
CA TYR A 346 -30.49 -25.26 -18.60
C TYR A 346 -30.67 -25.48 -20.12
N LYS A 347 -31.77 -25.00 -20.72
CA LYS A 347 -32.07 -25.19 -22.15
C LYS A 347 -32.18 -23.87 -22.91
N LYS A 348 -31.05 -23.17 -23.08
CA LYS A 348 -30.96 -21.83 -23.70
C LYS A 348 -31.72 -21.68 -25.02
N SER A 349 -31.56 -22.61 -25.96
CA SER A 349 -32.22 -22.54 -27.28
C SER A 349 -33.73 -22.64 -27.20
N LEU A 350 -34.26 -23.47 -26.29
CA LEU A 350 -35.71 -23.59 -26.11
C LEU A 350 -36.28 -22.35 -25.45
N LEU A 351 -35.57 -21.79 -24.46
CA LEU A 351 -35.99 -20.57 -23.76
C LEU A 351 -36.08 -19.39 -24.74
N LYS A 352 -35.06 -19.18 -25.56
CA LYS A 352 -35.08 -18.13 -26.61
C LYS A 352 -36.25 -18.29 -27.57
N ASN A 353 -36.50 -19.50 -28.06
CA ASN A 353 -37.60 -19.78 -28.97
C ASN A 353 -38.97 -19.59 -28.31
N ALA A 354 -39.10 -19.89 -27.02
CA ALA A 354 -40.33 -19.67 -26.26
C ALA A 354 -40.60 -18.17 -26.07
N VAL A 355 -39.58 -17.39 -25.69
CA VAL A 355 -39.69 -15.92 -25.57
C VAL A 355 -40.09 -15.29 -26.90
N GLN A 356 -39.49 -15.71 -28.01
CA GLN A 356 -39.88 -15.22 -29.35
C GLN A 356 -41.34 -15.54 -29.74
N LYS A 357 -41.93 -16.61 -29.23
CA LYS A 357 -43.36 -16.94 -29.45
C LYS A 357 -44.32 -16.13 -28.57
N LEU A 358 -43.80 -15.46 -27.53
CA LEU A 358 -44.59 -14.65 -26.61
C LEU A 358 -44.76 -13.21 -27.06
N LEU A 359 -43.82 -12.73 -27.89
CA LEU A 359 -43.96 -11.52 -28.70
C LEU A 359 -45.20 -11.71 -29.59
#